data_AF-A0A509B3V4-F1
#
_entry.id   AF-A0A509B3V4-F1
#
_cell.length_a   1.000
_cell.length_b   1.000
_cell.length_c   1.000
_cell.angle_alpha   90.00
_cell.angle_beta   90.00
_cell.angle_gamma   90.00
#
_symmetry.space_group_name_H-M   'P 1'
#
loop_
_entity.id
_entity.type
_entity.pdbx_description
1 polymer ?
#
loop_
_entity_poly.entity_id
_entity_poly.type
_entity_poly.pdbx_seq_one_letter_code
_entity_poly.pdbx_strand_id
1 'polypeptide(L)'
;MALALAEPVFLETRPEVILREVIDWYEKESGKKLYPADDEALLINMVVYRESLVRDIIQDVAGQNLVAIARAPMIDFLGHLVGVFRLPAVPAVATLKFSVDEAPAANILIPQARASVPPTALFLQPTATHYCRRVTQCSGSCNMHRRRHCR
;
A
#
# COMPACT_ATOMS: atom_id res chain seq x y z
N MET A 1 8.12 -18.48 12.29
CA MET A 1 8.98 -17.35 12.68
C MET A 1 9.69 -16.88 11.43
N ALA A 2 9.35 -15.71 10.91
CA ALA A 2 9.99 -15.19 9.71
C ALA A 2 11.45 -14.87 10.03
N LEU A 3 12.37 -15.35 9.19
CA LEU A 3 13.78 -15.05 9.28
C LEU A 3 13.93 -13.54 8.96
N ALA A 4 14.11 -12.71 9.98
CA ALA A 4 14.36 -11.28 9.79
C ALA A 4 15.81 -11.12 9.31
N LEU A 5 16.00 -11.26 7.99
CA LEU A 5 17.25 -10.87 7.33
C LEU A 5 17.44 -9.36 7.50
N ALA A 6 18.67 -8.95 7.84
CA ALA A 6 19.04 -7.55 7.88
C ALA A 6 18.80 -6.88 6.52
N GLU A 7 18.54 -5.57 6.53
CA GLU A 7 18.30 -4.82 5.31
C GLU A 7 19.53 -4.93 4.38
N PRO A 8 19.33 -5.34 3.11
CA PRO A 8 20.44 -5.53 2.19
C PRO A 8 21.04 -4.18 1.80
N VAL A 9 22.32 -3.98 2.11
CA VAL A 9 23.10 -2.82 1.69
C VAL A 9 23.82 -3.17 0.38
N PHE A 10 23.45 -2.52 -0.72
CA PHE A 10 24.07 -2.73 -2.04
C PHE A 10 25.26 -1.81 -2.26
N LEU A 11 25.17 -0.57 -1.77
CA LEU A 11 26.20 0.45 -1.92
C LEU A 11 26.51 1.10 -0.57
N GLU A 12 27.74 1.57 -0.42
CA GLU A 12 28.08 2.49 0.67
C GLU A 12 27.60 3.88 0.30
N THR A 13 26.78 4.45 1.17
CA THR A 13 26.09 5.71 0.91
C THR A 13 26.51 6.83 1.84
N ARG A 14 27.25 6.52 2.91
CA ARG A 14 27.68 7.54 3.87
C ARG A 14 28.65 8.51 3.20
N PRO A 15 28.36 9.83 3.23
CA PRO A 15 29.16 10.81 2.53
C PRO A 15 30.58 10.89 3.08
N GLU A 16 30.81 10.65 4.37
CA GLU A 16 32.16 10.72 4.94
C GLU A 16 33.08 9.58 4.48
N VAL A 17 32.51 8.43 4.09
CA VAL A 17 33.29 7.31 3.55
C VAL A 17 33.66 7.61 2.11
N ILE A 18 32.68 8.00 1.30
CA ILE A 18 32.86 8.36 -0.12
C ILE A 18 33.86 9.52 -0.24
N LEU A 19 33.75 10.53 0.63
CA LEU A 19 34.65 11.68 0.67
C LEU A 19 36.10 11.25 0.89
N ARG A 20 36.35 10.34 1.84
CA ARG A 20 37.70 9.84 2.11
C ARG A 20 38.25 9.06 0.92
N GLU A 21 37.43 8.21 0.30
CA GLU A 21 37.83 7.46 -0.90
C GLU A 21 38.20 8.40 -2.06
N VAL A 22 37.41 9.46 -2.28
CA VAL A 22 37.65 10.43 -3.34
C VAL A 22 38.89 11.29 -3.06
N ILE A 23 39.11 11.69 -1.80
CA ILE A 23 40.34 12.41 -1.40
C ILE A 23 41.56 11.52 -1.59
N ASP A 24 41.52 10.26 -1.12
CA ASP A 24 42.62 9.32 -1.27
C ASP A 24 42.96 9.06 -2.75
N TRP A 25 41.94 9.03 -3.62
CA TRP A 25 42.14 8.92 -5.06
C TRP A 25 42.76 10.19 -5.64
N TYR A 26 42.26 11.37 -5.27
CA TYR A 26 42.76 12.65 -5.74
C TYR A 26 44.23 12.89 -5.33
N GLU A 27 44.59 12.61 -4.08
CA GLU A 27 45.96 12.78 -3.58
C GLU A 27 46.95 11.84 -4.30
N LYS A 28 46.51 10.64 -4.69
CA LYS A 28 47.33 9.68 -5.46
C LYS A 28 47.59 10.15 -6.89
N GLU A 29 46.58 10.69 -7.57
CA GLU A 29 46.69 11.13 -8.97
C GLU A 29 47.40 12.49 -9.08
N SER A 30 47.09 13.42 -8.18
CA SER A 30 47.67 14.77 -8.18
C SER A 30 49.09 14.81 -7.59
N GLY A 31 49.42 13.85 -6.70
CA GLY A 31 50.68 13.85 -5.95
C GLY A 31 50.79 15.00 -4.94
N LYS A 32 49.68 15.71 -4.70
CA LYS A 32 49.57 16.83 -3.76
C LYS A 32 48.65 16.45 -2.61
N LYS A 33 48.96 16.96 -1.41
CA LYS A 33 48.11 16.81 -0.24
C LYS A 33 47.04 17.88 -0.23
N LEU A 34 45.79 17.49 -0.02
CA LEU A 34 44.64 18.40 -0.10
C LEU A 34 44.30 18.95 1.29
N TYR A 35 44.10 20.27 1.39
CA TYR A 35 43.66 20.90 2.64
C TYR A 35 42.19 21.32 2.58
N PRO A 36 41.46 21.35 3.71
CA PRO A 36 40.02 21.61 3.71
C PRO A 36 39.60 22.99 3.18
N ALA A 37 40.51 23.97 3.21
CA ALA A 37 40.24 25.35 2.79
C ALA A 37 40.58 25.63 1.32
N ASP A 38 41.09 24.63 0.60
CA ASP A 38 41.44 24.75 -0.81
C ASP A 38 40.15 24.73 -1.67
N ASP A 39 40.20 25.43 -2.80
CA ASP A 39 39.11 25.49 -3.78
C ASP A 39 38.79 24.11 -4.37
N GLU A 40 39.84 23.30 -4.61
CA GLU A 40 39.72 21.90 -5.05
C GLU A 40 38.93 21.05 -4.04
N ALA A 41 39.15 21.24 -2.74
CA ALA A 41 38.44 20.50 -1.69
C ALA A 41 36.96 20.90 -1.64
N LEU A 42 36.65 22.19 -1.82
CA LEU A 42 35.26 22.66 -1.88
C LEU A 42 34.53 22.05 -3.09
N LEU A 43 35.20 21.95 -4.25
CA LEU A 43 34.65 21.32 -5.44
C LEU A 43 34.40 19.82 -5.22
N ILE A 44 35.36 19.11 -4.62
CA ILE A 44 35.21 17.67 -4.29
C ILE A 44 34.03 17.47 -3.34
N ASN A 45 33.89 18.29 -2.30
CA ASN A 45 32.75 18.22 -1.37
C ASN A 45 31.40 18.36 -2.09
N MET A 46 31.30 19.28 -3.05
CA MET A 46 30.09 19.45 -3.85
C MET A 46 29.78 18.21 -4.69
N VAL A 47 30.79 17.62 -5.34
CA VAL A 47 30.62 16.42 -6.17
C VAL A 47 30.24 15.22 -5.30
N VAL A 48 30.94 14.99 -4.19
CA VAL A 48 30.68 13.89 -3.27
C VAL A 48 29.27 13.96 -2.69
N TYR A 49 28.79 15.15 -2.32
CA TYR A 49 27.41 15.32 -1.85
C TYR A 49 26.38 14.94 -2.94
N ARG A 50 26.62 15.33 -4.19
CA ARG A 50 25.74 14.95 -5.30
C ARG A 50 25.79 13.45 -5.58
N GLU A 51 26.96 12.85 -5.47
CA GLU A 51 27.15 11.41 -5.64
C GLU A 51 26.47 10.61 -4.53
N SER A 52 26.56 11.03 -3.27
CA SER A 52 25.91 10.34 -2.15
C SER A 52 24.40 10.28 -2.35
N LEU A 53 23.78 11.39 -2.79
CA LEU A 53 22.35 11.42 -3.12
C LEU A 53 21.98 10.46 -4.26
N VAL A 54 22.85 10.30 -5.26
CA VAL A 54 22.61 9.34 -6.36
C VAL A 54 22.72 7.91 -5.84
N ARG A 55 23.71 7.62 -4.99
CA ARG A 55 23.87 6.29 -4.37
C ARG A 55 22.71 5.96 -3.43
N ASP A 56 22.17 6.94 -2.69
CA ASP A 56 20.94 6.81 -1.89
C ASP A 56 19.74 6.39 -2.76
N ILE A 57 19.55 7.08 -3.89
CA ILE A 57 18.45 6.76 -4.81
C ILE A 57 18.64 5.37 -5.41
N ILE A 58 19.87 4.98 -5.78
CA ILE A 58 20.15 3.65 -6.31
C ILE A 58 19.86 2.58 -5.26
N GLN A 59 20.26 2.79 -4.00
CA GLN A 59 19.97 1.88 -2.89
C GLN A 59 18.46 1.71 -2.69
N ASP A 60 17.69 2.80 -2.72
CA ASP A 60 16.23 2.75 -2.61
C ASP A 60 15.61 2.01 -3.81
N VAL A 61 16.00 2.35 -5.04
CA VAL A 61 15.50 1.69 -6.26
C VAL A 61 15.85 0.21 -6.30
N ALA A 62 17.05 -0.17 -5.85
CA ALA A 62 17.45 -1.56 -5.71
C ALA A 62 16.57 -2.27 -4.68
N GLY A 63 16.30 -1.63 -3.53
CA GLY A 63 15.36 -2.12 -2.52
C GLY A 63 13.94 -2.31 -3.04
N GLN A 64 13.46 -1.46 -3.94
CA GLN A 64 12.15 -1.58 -4.58
C GLN A 64 12.00 -2.85 -5.45
N ASN A 65 13.10 -3.50 -5.83
CA ASN A 65 13.06 -4.80 -6.53
C ASN A 65 12.86 -6.00 -5.57
N LEU A 66 12.98 -5.80 -4.26
CA LEU A 66 12.75 -6.84 -3.25
C LEU A 66 11.32 -6.78 -2.72
N VAL A 67 10.58 -7.89 -2.83
CA VAL A 67 9.18 -7.99 -2.40
C VAL A 67 8.96 -7.60 -0.93
N ALA A 68 9.96 -7.81 -0.07
CA ALA A 68 9.88 -7.50 1.36
C ALA A 68 9.93 -5.99 1.67
N ILE A 69 10.54 -5.18 0.80
CA ILE A 69 10.81 -3.75 1.01
C ILE A 69 10.02 -2.87 0.03
N ALA A 70 9.59 -3.44 -1.10
CA ALA A 70 8.91 -2.73 -2.16
C ALA A 70 7.63 -2.01 -1.68
N ARG A 71 7.44 -0.77 -2.14
CA ARG A 71 6.25 0.06 -1.94
C ARG A 71 5.40 0.14 -3.19
N ALA A 72 4.15 0.59 -3.05
CA ALA A 72 3.30 0.82 -4.22
C ALA A 72 3.91 1.92 -5.12
N PRO A 73 3.91 1.76 -6.46
CA PRO A 73 3.29 0.69 -7.26
C PRO A 73 4.19 -0.51 -7.56
N MET A 74 5.47 -0.50 -7.14
CA MET A 74 6.44 -1.53 -7.53
C MET A 74 6.07 -2.93 -7.01
N ILE A 75 5.53 -3.01 -5.79
CA ILE A 75 5.06 -4.28 -5.22
C ILE A 75 3.94 -4.92 -6.05
N ASP A 76 3.09 -4.14 -6.72
CA ASP A 76 2.02 -4.64 -7.58
C ASP A 76 2.61 -5.23 -8.88
N PHE A 77 3.65 -4.60 -9.45
CA PHE A 77 4.38 -5.16 -10.59
C PHE A 77 5.12 -6.46 -10.23
N LEU A 78 5.74 -6.53 -9.05
CA LEU A 78 6.36 -7.76 -8.57
C LEU A 78 5.32 -8.86 -8.33
N GLY A 79 4.13 -8.49 -7.81
CA GLY A 79 2.99 -9.39 -7.68
C GLY A 79 2.54 -9.97 -9.04
N HIS A 80 2.49 -9.13 -10.08
CA HIS A 80 2.11 -9.59 -11.42
C HIS A 80 3.04 -10.68 -11.97
N LEU A 81 4.34 -10.64 -11.64
CA LEU A 81 5.31 -11.67 -12.07
C LEU A 81 5.03 -13.05 -11.45
N VAL A 82 4.50 -13.09 -10.23
CA VAL A 82 4.08 -14.32 -9.54
C VAL A 82 2.60 -14.66 -9.79
N GLY A 83 1.92 -13.92 -10.67
CA GLY A 83 0.51 -14.12 -11.00
C GLY A 83 -0.47 -13.67 -9.91
N VAL A 84 -0.02 -12.86 -8.96
CA VAL A 84 -0.85 -12.28 -7.90
C VAL A 84 -1.24 -10.86 -8.29
N PHE A 85 -2.53 -10.56 -8.24
CA PHE A 85 -3.08 -9.25 -8.60
C PHE A 85 -3.73 -8.60 -7.39
N ARG A 86 -3.66 -7.26 -7.33
CA ARG A 86 -4.38 -6.49 -6.33
C ARG A 86 -5.88 -6.59 -6.61
N LEU A 87 -6.64 -7.09 -5.64
CA LEU A 87 -8.09 -7.18 -5.77
C LEU A 87 -8.70 -5.77 -5.82
N PRO A 88 -9.65 -5.51 -6.73
CA PRO A 88 -10.38 -4.26 -6.72
C PRO A 88 -11.21 -4.15 -5.43
N ALA A 89 -11.52 -2.93 -5.02
CA ALA A 89 -12.40 -2.70 -3.89
C ALA A 89 -13.75 -3.41 -4.12
N VAL A 90 -14.09 -4.35 -3.23
CA VAL A 90 -15.38 -5.04 -3.23
C VAL A 90 -16.28 -4.33 -2.23
N PRO A 91 -17.55 -4.01 -2.56
CA PRO A 91 -18.47 -3.41 -1.62
C PRO A 91 -18.70 -4.33 -0.42
N ALA A 92 -18.81 -3.74 0.78
CA ALA A 92 -19.12 -4.50 1.98
C ALA A 92 -20.55 -5.07 1.91
N VAL A 93 -20.73 -6.32 2.35
CA VAL A 93 -22.03 -6.98 2.43
C VAL A 93 -22.38 -7.21 3.89
N ALA A 94 -23.55 -6.74 4.31
CA ALA A 94 -24.09 -6.95 5.65
C ALA A 94 -25.56 -7.39 5.58
N THR A 95 -25.96 -8.20 6.56
CA THR A 95 -27.36 -8.63 6.73
C THR A 95 -28.03 -7.70 7.75
N LEU A 96 -29.03 -6.95 7.31
CA LEU A 96 -29.81 -6.05 8.19
C LEU A 96 -31.19 -6.65 8.45
N LYS A 97 -31.61 -6.62 9.72
CA LYS A 97 -32.97 -7.00 10.13
C LYS A 97 -33.74 -5.72 10.44
N PHE A 98 -34.88 -5.56 9.77
CA PHE A 98 -35.79 -4.45 10.03
C PHE A 98 -36.98 -4.97 10.86
N SER A 99 -37.30 -4.26 11.93
CA SER A 99 -38.54 -4.45 12.69
C SER A 99 -39.33 -3.15 12.65
N VAL A 100 -40.66 -3.28 12.62
CA VAL A 100 -41.59 -2.16 12.70
C VAL A 100 -42.41 -2.36 13.98
N ASP A 101 -42.59 -1.29 14.75
CA ASP A 101 -43.26 -1.36 16.06
C ASP A 101 -44.76 -1.67 15.95
N GLU A 102 -45.40 -1.24 14.85
CA GLU A 102 -46.81 -1.50 14.56
C GLU A 102 -46.98 -2.37 13.32
N ALA A 103 -47.89 -3.33 13.37
CA ALA A 103 -48.15 -4.24 12.25
C ALA A 103 -48.81 -3.48 11.09
N PRO A 104 -48.18 -3.43 9.90
CA PRO A 104 -48.73 -2.67 8.79
C PRO A 104 -50.02 -3.30 8.25
N ALA A 105 -50.99 -2.45 7.90
CA ALA A 105 -52.29 -2.86 7.37
C ALA A 105 -52.19 -3.60 6.02
N ALA A 106 -51.08 -3.44 5.29
CA ALA A 106 -50.77 -4.15 4.06
C ALA A 106 -49.31 -4.62 4.07
N ASN A 107 -48.95 -5.50 3.14
CA ASN A 107 -47.58 -5.96 3.06
C ASN A 107 -46.66 -4.84 2.56
N ILE A 108 -45.54 -4.65 3.25
CA ILE A 108 -44.56 -3.63 2.89
C ILE A 108 -43.53 -4.25 1.93
N LEU A 109 -43.38 -3.61 0.78
CA LEU A 109 -42.27 -3.87 -0.14
C LEU A 109 -41.07 -3.03 0.32
N ILE A 110 -39.92 -3.67 0.54
CA ILE A 110 -38.65 -2.99 0.76
C ILE A 110 -37.97 -2.89 -0.60
N PRO A 111 -38.04 -1.73 -1.29
CA PRO A 111 -37.42 -1.57 -2.60
C PRO A 111 -35.89 -1.60 -2.48
N GLN A 112 -35.19 -1.84 -3.60
CA GLN A 112 -33.76 -1.62 -3.74
C GLN A 112 -33.41 -0.12 -3.71
N ALA A 113 -33.82 0.58 -2.66
CA ALA A 113 -33.52 1.98 -2.45
C ALA A 113 -32.36 2.12 -1.45
N ARG A 114 -31.67 3.26 -1.53
CA ARG A 114 -30.56 3.60 -0.62
C ARG A 114 -31.10 3.70 0.81
N ALA A 115 -30.65 2.81 1.70
CA ALA A 115 -30.95 2.87 3.12
C ALA A 115 -29.77 3.47 3.88
N SER A 116 -30.04 4.41 4.78
CA SER A 116 -29.05 4.99 5.71
C SER A 116 -29.17 4.30 7.07
N VAL A 117 -28.05 3.84 7.65
CA VAL A 117 -28.02 3.27 9.00
C VAL A 117 -27.31 4.25 9.94
N PRO A 118 -28.02 5.11 10.71
CA PRO A 118 -27.37 5.96 11.72
C PRO A 118 -26.78 5.10 12.86
N PRO A 119 -25.65 5.48 13.51
CA PRO A 119 -25.04 6.82 13.61
C PRO A 119 -23.90 7.12 12.61
N THR A 120 -23.53 6.18 11.75
CA THR A 120 -22.51 6.39 10.71
C THR A 120 -23.20 6.65 9.38
N ALA A 121 -22.76 7.64 8.60
CA ALA A 121 -23.36 7.97 7.29
C ALA A 121 -23.02 6.92 6.20
N LEU A 122 -23.22 5.63 6.51
CA LEU A 122 -23.09 4.51 5.59
C LEU A 122 -24.38 4.35 4.80
N PHE A 123 -24.25 4.49 3.48
CA PHE A 123 -25.33 4.27 2.53
C PHE A 123 -25.22 2.84 1.98
N LEU A 124 -26.21 2.00 2.28
CA LEU A 124 -26.28 0.64 1.78
C LEU A 124 -27.38 0.54 0.71
N GLN A 125 -27.14 -0.31 -0.29
CA GLN A 125 -28.14 -0.68 -1.29
C GLN A 125 -28.53 -2.15 -1.11
N PRO A 126 -29.82 -2.48 -0.95
CA PRO A 126 -30.29 -3.85 -0.87
C PRO A 126 -29.94 -4.62 -2.16
N THR A 127 -29.42 -5.84 -2.04
CA THR A 127 -29.11 -6.68 -3.21
C THR A 127 -30.36 -7.19 -3.93
N ALA A 128 -31.53 -7.21 -3.27
CA ALA A 128 -32.80 -7.67 -3.84
C ALA A 128 -33.99 -6.95 -3.17
N THR A 129 -35.12 -6.88 -3.86
CA THR A 129 -36.40 -6.43 -3.28
C THR A 129 -36.91 -7.51 -2.33
N HIS A 130 -37.14 -7.16 -1.07
CA HIS A 130 -37.64 -8.08 -0.05
C HIS A 130 -39.08 -7.73 0.34
N TYR A 131 -39.86 -8.77 0.62
CA TYR A 131 -41.25 -8.65 1.02
C TYR A 131 -41.38 -8.92 2.52
N CYS A 132 -41.99 -7.98 3.25
CA CYS A 132 -42.30 -8.17 4.66
C CYS A 132 -43.76 -8.59 4.82
N ARG A 133 -43.98 -9.87 5.16
CA ARG A 133 -45.30 -10.45 5.43
C ARG A 133 -45.78 -9.99 6.82
N ARG A 134 -47.11 -9.94 7.02
CA ARG A 134 -47.80 -9.58 8.27
C ARG A 134 -47.48 -10.54 9.45
N VAL A 135 -46.23 -10.52 9.91
CA VAL A 135 -45.68 -11.21 11.09
C VAL A 135 -44.58 -10.29 11.66
N THR A 136 -44.46 -10.22 12.98
CA THR A 136 -43.58 -9.31 13.75
C THR A 136 -42.07 -9.41 13.49
N GLN A 137 -41.60 -10.16 12.49
CA GLN A 137 -40.17 -10.26 12.13
C GLN A 137 -39.95 -10.52 10.64
N CYS A 138 -39.07 -9.73 10.01
CA CYS A 138 -38.60 -9.92 8.63
C CYS A 138 -37.08 -10.08 8.60
N SER A 139 -36.59 -11.28 8.29
CA SER A 139 -35.18 -11.56 8.00
C SER A 139 -34.95 -11.56 6.48
N GLY A 140 -34.26 -10.56 5.95
CA GLY A 140 -33.77 -10.56 4.57
C GLY A 140 -32.30 -10.94 4.55
N SER A 141 -31.93 -12.02 3.86
CA SER A 141 -30.53 -12.34 3.59
C SER A 141 -30.07 -11.65 2.30
N CYS A 142 -29.05 -10.82 2.44
CA CYS A 142 -28.39 -10.11 1.35
C CYS A 142 -27.39 -11.10 0.72
N ASN A 143 -27.74 -11.74 -0.41
CA ASN A 143 -26.89 -12.74 -1.05
C ASN A 143 -26.44 -12.25 -2.44
N MET A 144 -25.13 -12.18 -2.66
CA MET A 144 -24.55 -12.02 -4.00
C MET A 144 -23.79 -13.30 -4.33
N HIS A 145 -24.24 -13.98 -5.39
CA HIS A 145 -23.85 -15.33 -5.77
C HIS A 145 -22.34 -15.56 -5.90
N ARG A 146 -21.87 -16.68 -5.33
CA ARG A 146 -20.81 -17.49 -5.94
C ARG A 146 -21.23 -18.95 -5.96
N ARG A 147 -21.37 -19.51 -7.17
CA ARG A 147 -21.31 -20.95 -7.42
C ARG A 147 -20.06 -21.49 -6.72
N ARG A 148 -20.22 -22.48 -5.83
CA ARG A 148 -19.11 -23.34 -5.39
C ARG A 148 -19.44 -24.76 -5.80
N HIS A 149 -18.53 -25.32 -6.60
CA HIS A 149 -18.42 -26.76 -6.82
C HIS A 149 -18.39 -27.50 -5.49
N CYS A 150 -19.13 -28.60 -5.44
CA CYS A 150 -19.02 -29.64 -4.43
C CYS A 150 -17.61 -30.23 -4.43
N ARG A 151 -16.97 -30.20 -3.26
CA ARG A 151 -16.47 -31.40 -2.58
C ARG A 151 -16.59 -31.16 -1.08
#